data_AF-A0A1G5FT12-F1
#
_entry.id   AF-A0A1G5FT12-F1
#
_cell.length_a   1.000
_cell.length_b   1.000
_cell.length_c   1.000
_cell.angle_alpha   90.00
_cell.angle_beta   90.00
_cell.angle_gamma   90.00
#
_symmetry.space_group_name_H-M   'P 1'
#
loop_
_entity.id
_entity.type
_entity.pdbx_description
1 polymer ?
#
loop_
_entity_poly.entity_id
_entity_poly.type
_entity_poly.pdbx_seq_one_letter_code
_entity_poly.pdbx_strand_id
1 'polypeptide(L)'
;MISKLKWVLVCSVVAVLFSCQDESRSSYVSDQALDKAAPLSNKLHRVALAIAPNDNVVDSASCFKVKLPVQVAVNGTSMLIEQPEDYREVADLLAVPGNHPDPIAFQYPITITYDNGNQLTVSSDDQLDQLRQQCPTDASMTPIKCINAGYPFSISLYDPVSQTPQIMNISDGSVLLAFFENLTSEQFYQINYPITLVEGEGFTQQITNNAALQSFIDTFGDQCSSCDNQGILIDNDLILYIPFANEVADLTGFSTPVVPDQGVGFVADRSGNPNAAFSFLSAGTNTLQINATAQNNWLQSDGFTISLWFNRQNPQVFDFERLLVNEQFELSLGNQFNQEIRSPFVLATGLSTPLYDTGWVQGGMLGELNQWHHLVVVYNGETLYLYRDGVLQSTTAMVEFSGSMLGGGVLGQNFRGYLDDIRMYKRALNQQEIDTLFSMDGDANTCMD
;
A
#
# COMPACT_ATOMS: atom_id res chain seq x y z
N MET A 1 -22.65 -92.54 -4.70
CA MET A 1 -23.14 -91.19 -5.05
C MET A 1 -22.89 -90.13 -3.95
N ILE A 2 -22.71 -90.52 -2.68
CA ILE A 2 -22.57 -89.59 -1.55
C ILE A 2 -21.14 -89.00 -1.38
N SER A 3 -20.08 -89.69 -1.85
CA SER A 3 -18.69 -89.21 -1.68
C SER A 3 -18.30 -88.06 -2.62
N LYS A 4 -18.84 -88.02 -3.84
CA LYS A 4 -18.59 -86.93 -4.79
C LYS A 4 -19.32 -85.64 -4.41
N LEU A 5 -20.45 -85.74 -3.71
CA LEU A 5 -21.24 -84.59 -3.25
C LEU A 5 -20.55 -83.86 -2.08
N LYS A 6 -19.82 -84.58 -1.22
CA LYS A 6 -19.03 -83.96 -0.14
C LYS A 6 -17.84 -83.14 -0.66
N TRP A 7 -17.19 -83.60 -1.73
CA TRP A 7 -16.08 -82.85 -2.34
C TRP A 7 -16.58 -81.60 -3.08
N VAL A 8 -17.73 -81.67 -3.74
CA VAL A 8 -18.34 -80.47 -4.36
C VAL A 8 -18.76 -79.46 -3.29
N LEU A 9 -19.37 -79.89 -2.17
CA LEU A 9 -19.75 -78.97 -1.09
C LEU A 9 -18.53 -78.32 -0.40
N VAL A 10 -17.44 -79.08 -0.21
CA VAL A 10 -16.20 -78.57 0.39
C VAL A 10 -15.49 -77.60 -0.57
N CYS A 11 -15.46 -77.88 -1.88
CA CYS A 11 -14.92 -76.95 -2.87
C CYS A 11 -15.77 -75.67 -3.02
N SER A 12 -17.10 -75.76 -2.91
CA SER A 12 -17.98 -74.59 -2.93
C SER A 12 -17.84 -73.71 -1.69
N VAL A 13 -17.62 -74.30 -0.51
CA VAL A 13 -17.42 -73.53 0.74
C VAL A 13 -16.02 -72.89 0.78
N VAL A 14 -15.00 -73.54 0.21
CA VAL A 14 -13.64 -72.96 0.11
C VAL A 14 -13.59 -71.84 -0.94
N ALA A 15 -14.37 -71.92 -2.04
CA ALA A 15 -14.44 -70.85 -3.03
C ALA A 15 -15.10 -69.56 -2.51
N VAL A 16 -15.99 -69.65 -1.51
CA VAL A 16 -16.63 -68.47 -0.89
C VAL A 16 -15.72 -67.81 0.16
N LEU A 17 -14.76 -68.55 0.73
CA LEU A 17 -13.82 -68.04 1.74
C LEU A 17 -12.55 -67.41 1.16
N PHE A 18 -12.32 -67.52 -0.15
CA PHE A 18 -11.23 -66.81 -0.86
C PHE A 18 -11.72 -65.63 -1.71
N SER A 19 -13.00 -65.26 -1.60
CA SER A 19 -13.51 -64.01 -2.17
C SER A 19 -13.31 -62.84 -1.20
N CYS A 20 -12.09 -62.64 -0.72
CA CYS A 20 -11.65 -61.31 -0.33
C CYS A 20 -11.18 -60.64 -1.62
N GLN A 21 -12.09 -59.99 -2.35
CA GLN A 21 -11.64 -58.82 -3.09
C GLN A 21 -11.17 -57.84 -2.03
N ASP A 22 -9.86 -57.70 -1.89
CA ASP A 22 -9.29 -56.43 -1.43
C ASP A 22 -9.65 -55.40 -2.50
N GLU A 23 -10.89 -54.90 -2.49
CA GLU A 23 -11.17 -53.55 -2.96
C GLU A 23 -10.50 -52.61 -1.97
N SER A 24 -9.17 -52.55 -2.05
CA SER A 24 -8.48 -51.32 -1.75
C SER A 24 -9.01 -50.33 -2.79
N ARG A 25 -10.12 -49.66 -2.43
CA ARG A 25 -10.53 -48.40 -3.04
C ARG A 25 -9.38 -47.44 -2.71
N SER A 26 -8.31 -47.52 -3.48
CA SER A 26 -7.44 -46.38 -3.66
C SER A 26 -8.37 -45.32 -4.20
N SER A 27 -8.75 -44.38 -3.34
CA SER A 27 -9.38 -43.15 -3.77
C SER A 27 -8.38 -42.55 -4.75
N TYR A 28 -8.60 -42.74 -6.06
CA TYR A 28 -7.87 -42.02 -7.09
C TYR A 28 -8.31 -40.57 -6.93
N VAL A 29 -7.61 -39.84 -6.07
CA VAL A 29 -7.66 -38.39 -6.04
C VAL A 29 -6.89 -37.96 -7.28
N SER A 30 -7.58 -37.30 -8.20
CA SER A 30 -6.94 -36.74 -9.40
C SER A 30 -5.77 -35.86 -8.97
N ASP A 31 -4.64 -35.91 -9.67
CA ASP A 31 -3.52 -34.98 -9.45
C ASP A 31 -3.93 -33.51 -9.76
N GLN A 32 -5.13 -33.30 -10.29
CA GLN A 32 -5.74 -31.98 -10.52
C GLN A 32 -6.70 -31.53 -9.40
N ALA A 33 -7.01 -32.40 -8.43
CA ALA A 33 -7.89 -32.05 -7.32
C ALA A 33 -7.14 -31.16 -6.31
N LEU A 34 -7.81 -30.12 -5.84
CA LEU A 34 -7.35 -29.14 -4.88
C LEU A 34 -8.34 -29.05 -3.73
N ASP A 35 -7.85 -28.73 -2.54
CA ASP A 35 -8.66 -28.40 -1.37
C ASP A 35 -8.41 -26.94 -0.96
N LYS A 36 -9.08 -26.46 0.09
CA LYS A 36 -8.91 -25.09 0.59
C LYS A 36 -7.47 -24.78 1.04
N ALA A 37 -6.75 -25.78 1.56
CA ALA A 37 -5.41 -25.62 2.12
C ALA A 37 -4.30 -25.70 1.07
N ALA A 38 -4.61 -26.17 -0.15
CA ALA A 38 -3.63 -26.30 -1.21
C ALA A 38 -2.95 -24.95 -1.54
N PRO A 39 -1.61 -24.91 -1.71
CA PRO A 39 -0.90 -23.67 -2.02
C PRO A 39 -1.43 -22.95 -3.27
N LEU A 40 -1.84 -23.73 -4.29
CA LEU A 40 -2.43 -23.20 -5.51
C LEU A 40 -3.82 -22.56 -5.26
N SER A 41 -4.61 -23.11 -4.33
CA SER A 41 -5.90 -22.52 -3.94
C SER A 41 -5.71 -21.15 -3.29
N ASN A 42 -4.71 -21.00 -2.42
CA ASN A 42 -4.37 -19.70 -1.84
C ASN A 42 -3.98 -18.68 -2.94
N LYS A 43 -3.10 -19.08 -3.87
CA LYS A 43 -2.69 -18.23 -5.01
C LYS A 43 -3.88 -17.80 -5.87
N LEU A 44 -4.80 -18.71 -6.18
CA LEU A 44 -5.99 -18.39 -6.97
C LEU A 44 -7.00 -17.51 -6.22
N HIS A 45 -7.13 -17.70 -4.91
CA HIS A 45 -7.91 -16.82 -4.06
C HIS A 45 -7.36 -15.39 -4.10
N ARG A 46 -6.03 -15.23 -4.04
CA ARG A 46 -5.36 -13.93 -4.18
C ARG A 46 -5.51 -13.28 -5.55
N VAL A 47 -5.55 -14.06 -6.62
CA VAL A 47 -5.90 -13.57 -7.97
C VAL A 47 -7.37 -13.11 -7.99
N ALA A 48 -8.30 -13.86 -7.39
CA ALA A 48 -9.70 -13.49 -7.33
C ALA A 48 -9.96 -12.19 -6.52
N LEU A 49 -9.21 -11.98 -5.44
CA LEU A 49 -9.26 -10.77 -4.60
C LEU A 49 -8.89 -9.48 -5.34
N ALA A 50 -8.15 -9.57 -6.45
CA ALA A 50 -7.78 -8.41 -7.26
C ALA A 50 -8.84 -8.00 -8.30
N ILE A 51 -9.73 -8.94 -8.69
CA ILE A 51 -10.59 -8.81 -9.87
C ILE A 51 -12.06 -8.61 -9.47
N ALA A 52 -12.47 -9.16 -8.32
CA ALA A 52 -13.81 -8.94 -7.81
C ALA A 52 -13.97 -7.48 -7.35
N PRO A 53 -15.18 -6.90 -7.46
CA PRO A 53 -15.56 -5.78 -6.61
C PRO A 53 -15.37 -6.23 -5.16
N ASN A 54 -14.24 -5.83 -4.58
CA ASN A 54 -13.84 -6.24 -3.25
C ASN A 54 -14.66 -5.41 -2.25
N ASP A 55 -15.17 -5.99 -1.16
CA ASP A 55 -15.83 -5.24 -0.09
C ASP A 55 -14.93 -4.13 0.47
N ASN A 56 -13.61 -4.33 0.36
CA ASN A 56 -12.59 -3.33 0.65
C ASN A 56 -12.78 -2.01 -0.13
N VAL A 57 -13.46 -2.03 -1.28
CA VAL A 57 -13.84 -0.78 -1.98
C VAL A 57 -14.78 0.06 -1.14
N VAL A 58 -15.61 -0.57 -0.30
CA VAL A 58 -16.59 0.07 0.57
C VAL A 58 -16.02 0.27 1.97
N ASP A 59 -15.43 -0.76 2.56
CA ASP A 59 -15.08 -0.77 3.99
C ASP A 59 -13.58 -0.68 4.28
N SER A 60 -12.72 -0.88 3.29
CA SER A 60 -11.26 -0.86 3.42
C SER A 60 -10.74 -1.70 4.60
N ALA A 61 -11.37 -2.85 4.86
CA ALA A 61 -11.02 -3.75 5.95
C ALA A 61 -10.80 -5.20 5.44
N SER A 62 -9.70 -5.82 5.89
CA SER A 62 -9.37 -7.20 5.50
C SER A 62 -9.96 -8.27 6.43
N CYS A 63 -10.46 -7.88 7.60
CA CYS A 63 -10.78 -8.80 8.70
C CYS A 63 -12.27 -8.83 9.11
N PHE A 64 -13.11 -8.05 8.43
CA PHE A 64 -14.55 -8.03 8.56
C PHE A 64 -15.17 -7.44 7.29
N LYS A 65 -16.47 -7.69 7.09
CA LYS A 65 -17.24 -7.17 5.95
C LYS A 65 -18.39 -6.30 6.44
N VAL A 66 -18.71 -5.21 5.74
CA VAL A 66 -19.98 -4.50 5.98
C VAL A 66 -21.16 -5.36 5.53
N LYS A 67 -22.12 -5.56 6.43
CA LYS A 67 -23.33 -6.32 6.19
C LYS A 67 -24.27 -5.54 5.28
N LEU A 68 -24.56 -6.10 4.11
CA LEU A 68 -25.54 -5.57 3.17
C LEU A 68 -26.98 -5.88 3.62
N PRO A 69 -27.96 -5.02 3.28
CA PRO A 69 -27.80 -3.78 2.52
C PRO A 69 -27.23 -2.63 3.35
N VAL A 70 -26.47 -1.73 2.72
CA VAL A 70 -25.91 -0.52 3.36
C VAL A 70 -26.05 0.71 2.48
N GLN A 71 -26.41 1.84 3.07
CA GLN A 71 -26.47 3.12 2.36
C GLN A 71 -25.14 3.86 2.50
N VAL A 72 -24.58 4.30 1.38
CA VAL A 72 -23.34 5.08 1.31
C VAL A 72 -23.53 6.35 0.47
N ALA A 73 -22.60 7.29 0.61
CA ALA A 73 -22.44 8.41 -0.32
C ALA A 73 -21.01 8.44 -0.88
N VAL A 74 -20.90 8.52 -2.20
CA VAL A 74 -19.63 8.53 -2.95
C VAL A 74 -19.66 9.76 -3.86
N ASN A 75 -18.68 10.67 -3.73
CA ASN A 75 -18.64 11.93 -4.49
C ASN A 75 -19.97 12.73 -4.45
N GLY A 76 -20.60 12.78 -3.28
CA GLY A 76 -21.90 13.44 -3.07
C GLY A 76 -23.13 12.71 -3.64
N THR A 77 -22.94 11.56 -4.29
CA THR A 77 -24.03 10.71 -4.80
C THR A 77 -24.37 9.66 -3.76
N SER A 78 -25.62 9.65 -3.27
CA SER A 78 -26.07 8.61 -2.33
C SER A 78 -26.57 7.37 -3.07
N MET A 79 -26.07 6.20 -2.69
CA MET A 79 -26.44 4.92 -3.27
C MET A 79 -26.66 3.86 -2.19
N LEU A 80 -27.57 2.92 -2.47
CA LEU A 80 -27.84 1.75 -1.65
C LEU A 80 -27.09 0.57 -2.26
N ILE A 81 -26.27 -0.09 -1.45
CA ILE A 81 -25.59 -1.32 -1.83
C ILE A 81 -26.40 -2.47 -1.25
N GLU A 82 -27.11 -3.21 -2.09
CA GLU A 82 -27.98 -4.32 -1.68
C GLU A 82 -27.27 -5.67 -1.78
N GLN A 83 -26.32 -5.79 -2.70
CA GLN A 83 -25.62 -7.02 -3.04
C GLN A 83 -24.17 -6.74 -3.48
N PRO A 84 -23.23 -7.70 -3.40
CA PRO A 84 -21.82 -7.49 -3.73
C PRO A 84 -21.57 -6.99 -5.17
N GLU A 85 -22.48 -7.24 -6.10
CA GLU A 85 -22.40 -6.77 -7.48
C GLU A 85 -22.46 -5.23 -7.59
N ASP A 86 -23.06 -4.55 -6.60
CA ASP A 86 -23.23 -3.10 -6.57
C ASP A 86 -21.90 -2.38 -6.25
N TYR A 87 -20.91 -3.08 -5.70
CA TYR A 87 -19.56 -2.55 -5.43
C TYR A 87 -18.84 -2.07 -6.70
N ARG A 88 -19.20 -2.58 -7.88
CA ARG A 88 -18.62 -2.07 -9.15
C ARG A 88 -19.04 -0.63 -9.41
N GLU A 89 -20.28 -0.28 -9.10
CA GLU A 89 -20.77 1.08 -9.27
C GLU A 89 -20.08 2.04 -8.27
N VAL A 90 -19.79 1.56 -7.06
CA VAL A 90 -18.94 2.28 -6.08
C VAL A 90 -17.53 2.51 -6.65
N ALA A 91 -16.89 1.47 -7.19
CA ALA A 91 -15.56 1.57 -7.78
C ALA A 91 -15.51 2.53 -8.98
N ASP A 92 -16.50 2.45 -9.88
CA ASP A 92 -16.61 3.32 -11.06
C ASP A 92 -16.81 4.80 -10.67
N LEU A 93 -17.59 5.06 -9.61
CA LEU A 93 -17.78 6.41 -9.07
C LEU A 93 -16.50 6.99 -8.45
N LEU A 94 -15.66 6.15 -7.84
CA LEU A 94 -14.34 6.54 -7.31
C LEU A 94 -13.30 6.76 -8.42
N ALA A 95 -13.45 6.09 -9.57
CA ALA A 95 -12.47 6.12 -10.68
C ALA A 95 -12.66 7.28 -11.68
N VAL A 96 -13.55 8.25 -11.41
CA VAL A 96 -13.86 9.35 -12.35
C VAL A 96 -12.66 10.32 -12.48
N PRO A 97 -12.05 10.48 -13.67
CA PRO A 97 -10.91 11.37 -13.86
C PRO A 97 -11.27 12.84 -13.63
N GLY A 98 -10.47 13.53 -12.81
CA GLY A 98 -10.61 14.99 -12.58
C GLY A 98 -11.56 15.38 -11.45
N ASN A 99 -12.16 14.42 -10.74
CA ASN A 99 -12.74 14.63 -9.41
C ASN A 99 -11.81 14.01 -8.36
N HIS A 100 -11.54 14.73 -7.28
CA HIS A 100 -10.94 14.13 -6.09
C HIS A 100 -11.99 13.18 -5.49
N PRO A 101 -11.74 11.87 -5.37
CA PRO A 101 -12.73 10.99 -4.76
C PRO A 101 -12.90 11.38 -3.28
N ASP A 102 -14.10 11.87 -2.92
CA ASP A 102 -14.48 12.02 -1.53
C ASP A 102 -14.47 10.62 -0.87
N PRO A 103 -13.99 10.48 0.37
CA PRO A 103 -14.07 9.20 1.09
C PRO A 103 -15.53 8.74 1.19
N ILE A 104 -15.75 7.42 1.08
CA ILE A 104 -17.09 6.83 1.15
C ILE A 104 -17.70 7.16 2.52
N ALA A 105 -18.81 7.90 2.52
CA ALA A 105 -19.53 8.25 3.74
C ALA A 105 -20.65 7.25 4.01
N PHE A 106 -20.55 6.52 5.12
CA PHE A 106 -21.60 5.59 5.55
C PHE A 106 -22.75 6.31 6.24
N GLN A 107 -23.98 5.84 6.00
CA GLN A 107 -25.11 6.24 6.85
C GLN A 107 -25.21 5.32 8.06
N TYR A 108 -24.65 5.78 9.18
CA TYR A 108 -24.68 5.04 10.44
C TYR A 108 -26.08 4.97 11.07
N PRO A 109 -26.37 3.92 11.86
CA PRO A 109 -25.48 2.80 12.18
C PRO A 109 -25.41 1.76 11.05
N ILE A 110 -24.22 1.16 10.87
CA ILE A 110 -24.00 0.02 9.99
C ILE A 110 -23.71 -1.23 10.82
N THR A 111 -23.73 -2.40 10.19
CA THR A 111 -23.34 -3.66 10.85
C THR A 111 -22.15 -4.23 10.11
N ILE A 112 -21.12 -4.67 10.81
CA ILE A 112 -20.03 -5.47 10.25
C ILE A 112 -20.19 -6.94 10.67
N THR A 113 -19.67 -7.84 9.85
CA THR A 113 -19.62 -9.28 10.11
C THR A 113 -18.17 -9.74 10.03
N TYR A 114 -17.65 -10.36 11.08
CA TYR A 114 -16.31 -10.96 11.12
C TYR A 114 -16.33 -12.36 10.50
N ASP A 115 -15.15 -12.89 10.13
CA ASP A 115 -14.99 -14.23 9.53
C ASP A 115 -15.58 -15.38 10.36
N ASN A 116 -15.60 -15.22 11.69
CA ASN A 116 -16.20 -16.19 12.61
C ASN A 116 -17.74 -16.09 12.69
N GLY A 117 -18.37 -15.23 11.87
CA GLY A 117 -19.81 -14.99 11.80
C GLY A 117 -20.35 -14.05 12.88
N ASN A 118 -19.51 -13.57 13.81
CA ASN A 118 -19.93 -12.58 14.79
C ASN A 118 -20.24 -11.25 14.11
N GLN A 119 -21.22 -10.53 14.64
CA GLN A 119 -21.65 -9.24 14.11
C GLN A 119 -21.46 -8.15 15.14
N LEU A 120 -21.10 -6.96 14.69
CA LEU A 120 -20.97 -5.76 15.51
C LEU A 120 -21.69 -4.59 14.82
N THR A 121 -22.54 -3.89 15.57
CA THR A 121 -23.12 -2.62 15.11
C THR A 121 -22.09 -1.51 15.32
N VAL A 122 -21.79 -0.81 14.24
CA VAL A 122 -20.89 0.33 14.17
C VAL A 122 -21.73 1.59 14.03
N SER A 123 -21.41 2.63 14.80
CA SER A 123 -22.27 3.79 15.01
C SER A 123 -21.67 5.12 14.55
N SER A 124 -20.40 5.14 14.16
CA SER A 124 -19.69 6.30 13.58
C SER A 124 -18.49 5.86 12.75
N ASP A 125 -17.95 6.77 11.93
CA ASP A 125 -16.69 6.57 11.20
C ASP A 125 -15.53 6.30 12.15
N ASP A 126 -15.38 7.07 13.24
CA ASP A 126 -14.34 6.85 14.25
C ASP A 126 -14.33 5.41 14.80
N GLN A 127 -15.52 4.83 15.00
CA GLN A 127 -15.64 3.45 15.49
C GLN A 127 -15.24 2.45 14.39
N LEU A 128 -15.59 2.74 13.14
CA LEU A 128 -15.20 1.91 11.99
C LEU A 128 -13.68 1.94 11.78
N ASP A 129 -13.05 3.11 11.88
CA ASP A 129 -11.60 3.29 11.74
C ASP A 129 -10.80 2.55 12.81
N GLN A 130 -11.25 2.60 14.06
CA GLN A 130 -10.64 1.83 15.14
C GLN A 130 -10.70 0.32 14.90
N LEU A 131 -11.75 -0.16 14.22
CA LEU A 131 -11.90 -1.57 13.87
C LEU A 131 -10.98 -1.93 12.70
N ARG A 132 -10.85 -1.07 11.68
CA ARG A 132 -9.91 -1.25 10.56
C ARG A 132 -8.47 -1.40 11.04
N GLN A 133 -8.05 -0.55 11.98
CA GLN A 133 -6.69 -0.60 12.55
C GLN A 133 -6.37 -1.91 13.31
N GLN A 134 -7.40 -2.68 13.68
CA GLN A 134 -7.23 -3.97 14.35
C GLN A 134 -7.16 -5.14 13.36
N CYS A 135 -7.35 -4.88 12.06
CA CYS A 135 -7.23 -5.93 11.06
C CYS A 135 -5.77 -6.40 10.95
N PRO A 136 -5.52 -7.72 10.99
CA PRO A 136 -4.19 -8.24 10.74
C PRO A 136 -3.70 -7.81 9.36
N THR A 137 -2.45 -7.37 9.29
CA THR A 137 -1.69 -7.29 8.04
C THR A 137 -1.32 -8.71 7.61
N ASP A 138 -2.31 -9.54 7.27
CA ASP A 138 -2.05 -10.92 6.85
C ASP A 138 -1.48 -10.92 5.44
N ALA A 139 -0.14 -10.96 5.36
CA ALA A 139 0.61 -11.08 4.11
C ALA A 139 0.21 -12.33 3.28
N SER A 140 -0.56 -13.27 3.84
CA SER A 140 -1.01 -14.47 3.14
C SER A 140 -2.21 -14.27 2.21
N MET A 141 -2.90 -13.12 2.28
CA MET A 141 -4.07 -12.79 1.44
C MET A 141 -3.89 -11.48 0.62
N THR A 142 -2.65 -11.02 0.43
CA THR A 142 -2.36 -9.86 -0.42
C THR A 142 -2.80 -10.13 -1.87
N PRO A 143 -3.68 -9.29 -2.47
CA PRO A 143 -4.17 -9.49 -3.83
C PRO A 143 -3.05 -9.52 -4.88
N ILE A 144 -3.15 -10.40 -5.88
CA ILE A 144 -2.24 -10.47 -7.03
C ILE A 144 -2.84 -9.64 -8.17
N LYS A 145 -2.50 -8.34 -8.21
CA LYS A 145 -3.19 -7.34 -9.06
C LYS A 145 -2.92 -7.44 -10.56
N CYS A 146 -1.82 -8.07 -10.96
CA CYS A 146 -1.35 -8.06 -12.35
C CYS A 146 -1.71 -9.33 -13.15
N ILE A 147 -2.43 -10.28 -12.55
CA ILE A 147 -2.91 -11.49 -13.23
C ILE A 147 -4.44 -11.50 -13.21
N ASN A 148 -5.04 -11.66 -14.38
CA ASN A 148 -6.47 -11.82 -14.58
C ASN A 148 -6.79 -13.20 -15.16
N ALA A 149 -7.87 -13.84 -14.69
CA ALA A 149 -8.39 -15.01 -15.37
C ALA A 149 -9.23 -14.59 -16.59
N GLY A 150 -9.05 -15.29 -17.70
CA GLY A 150 -9.92 -15.21 -18.87
C GLY A 150 -11.21 -15.97 -18.57
N TYR A 151 -12.29 -15.22 -18.41
CA TYR A 151 -13.63 -15.76 -18.20
C TYR A 151 -14.38 -15.96 -19.52
N PRO A 152 -15.36 -16.88 -19.57
CA PRO A 152 -15.77 -17.79 -18.51
C PRO A 152 -14.95 -19.08 -18.46
N PHE A 153 -14.93 -19.73 -17.29
CA PHE A 153 -14.47 -21.13 -17.14
C PHE A 153 -15.34 -21.88 -16.14
N SER A 154 -15.08 -23.18 -15.91
CA SER A 154 -15.84 -23.96 -14.91
C SER A 154 -14.94 -24.65 -13.90
N ILE A 155 -15.48 -24.86 -12.70
CA ILE A 155 -14.86 -25.61 -11.61
C ILE A 155 -15.79 -26.77 -11.25
N SER A 156 -15.25 -27.98 -11.15
CA SER A 156 -16.00 -29.10 -10.58
C SER A 156 -15.73 -29.16 -9.07
N LEU A 157 -16.77 -28.98 -8.24
CA LEU A 157 -16.74 -29.07 -6.78
C LEU A 157 -17.26 -30.44 -6.34
N TYR A 158 -16.62 -31.05 -5.36
CA TYR A 158 -17.04 -32.29 -4.73
C TYR A 158 -17.08 -32.12 -3.21
N ASP A 159 -18.26 -32.36 -2.65
CA ASP A 159 -18.48 -32.39 -1.20
C ASP A 159 -18.51 -33.85 -0.73
N PRO A 160 -17.52 -34.31 0.06
CA PRO A 160 -17.47 -35.68 0.58
C PRO A 160 -18.62 -36.03 1.53
N VAL A 161 -19.24 -35.03 2.18
CA VAL A 161 -20.34 -35.23 3.13
C VAL A 161 -21.61 -35.58 2.37
N SER A 162 -21.95 -34.81 1.35
CA SER A 162 -23.12 -35.08 0.50
C SER A 162 -22.84 -36.11 -0.61
N GLN A 163 -21.57 -36.40 -0.89
CA GLN A 163 -21.10 -37.22 -2.03
C GLN A 163 -21.62 -36.72 -3.38
N THR A 164 -21.87 -35.41 -3.50
CA THR A 164 -22.41 -34.81 -4.72
C THR A 164 -21.33 -34.02 -5.48
N PRO A 165 -21.11 -34.31 -6.77
CA PRO A 165 -20.34 -33.44 -7.65
C PRO A 165 -21.22 -32.32 -8.20
N GLN A 166 -20.69 -31.10 -8.25
CA GLN A 166 -21.33 -29.92 -8.81
C GLN A 166 -20.39 -29.24 -9.81
N ILE A 167 -20.92 -28.69 -10.89
CA ILE A 167 -20.16 -27.87 -11.83
C ILE A 167 -20.56 -26.42 -11.62
N MET A 168 -19.59 -25.60 -11.21
CA MET A 168 -19.72 -24.18 -11.01
C MET A 168 -19.24 -23.46 -12.26
N ASN A 169 -20.06 -22.56 -12.81
CA ASN A 169 -19.65 -21.69 -13.92
C ASN A 169 -19.11 -20.38 -13.34
N ILE A 170 -17.86 -20.08 -13.65
CA ILE A 170 -17.17 -18.86 -13.23
C ILE A 170 -17.27 -17.86 -14.39
N SER A 171 -18.17 -16.89 -14.28
CA SER A 171 -18.42 -15.89 -15.31
C SER A 171 -17.51 -14.67 -15.26
N ASP A 172 -16.93 -14.39 -14.08
CA ASP A 172 -16.14 -13.21 -13.77
C ASP A 172 -15.38 -13.40 -12.45
N GLY A 173 -14.64 -12.36 -12.03
CA GLY A 173 -13.85 -12.37 -10.80
C GLY A 173 -14.66 -12.43 -9.51
N SER A 174 -15.87 -11.87 -9.47
CA SER A 174 -16.69 -11.91 -8.26
C SER A 174 -17.21 -13.31 -7.99
N VAL A 175 -17.63 -14.04 -9.04
CA VAL A 175 -18.04 -15.44 -8.91
C VAL A 175 -16.86 -16.33 -8.49
N LEU A 176 -15.64 -16.05 -8.99
CA LEU A 176 -14.44 -16.76 -8.58
C LEU A 176 -14.09 -16.51 -7.10
N LEU A 177 -14.20 -15.25 -6.64
CA LEU A 177 -13.96 -14.91 -5.24
C LEU A 177 -14.98 -15.59 -4.33
N ALA A 178 -16.27 -15.47 -4.65
CA ALA A 178 -17.35 -16.10 -3.90
C ALA A 178 -17.18 -17.62 -3.80
N PHE A 179 -16.64 -18.27 -4.84
CA PHE A 179 -16.29 -19.68 -4.78
C PHE A 179 -15.26 -19.97 -3.67
N PHE A 180 -14.16 -19.22 -3.60
CA PHE A 180 -13.10 -19.44 -2.60
C PHE A 180 -13.53 -19.07 -1.16
N GLU A 181 -14.35 -18.03 -1.02
CA GLU A 181 -14.90 -17.64 0.29
C GLU A 181 -15.83 -18.70 0.87
N ASN A 182 -16.65 -19.33 0.02
CA ASN A 182 -17.61 -20.35 0.42
C ASN A 182 -17.03 -21.78 0.44
N LEU A 183 -15.81 -21.99 -0.09
CA LEU A 183 -15.15 -23.30 -0.07
C LEU A 183 -14.87 -23.70 1.38
N THR A 184 -15.34 -24.86 1.80
CA THR A 184 -15.06 -25.39 3.15
C THR A 184 -13.78 -26.23 3.18
N SER A 185 -13.21 -26.46 4.36
CA SER A 185 -11.98 -27.26 4.53
C SER A 185 -12.14 -28.75 4.17
N GLU A 186 -13.38 -29.23 4.03
CA GLU A 186 -13.68 -30.63 3.72
C GLU A 186 -14.00 -30.84 2.23
N GLN A 187 -14.19 -29.77 1.47
CA GLN A 187 -14.52 -29.83 0.05
C GLN A 187 -13.27 -29.89 -0.83
N PHE A 188 -13.40 -30.61 -1.94
CA PHE A 188 -12.39 -30.69 -2.99
C PHE A 188 -12.93 -30.09 -4.28
N TYR A 189 -12.06 -29.47 -5.08
CA TYR A 189 -12.44 -28.96 -6.39
C TYR A 189 -11.38 -29.26 -7.44
N GLN A 190 -11.76 -29.23 -8.71
CA GLN A 190 -10.82 -29.20 -9.82
C GLN A 190 -11.24 -28.09 -10.80
N ILE A 191 -10.24 -27.42 -11.37
CA ILE A 191 -10.46 -26.50 -12.49
C ILE A 191 -10.68 -27.32 -13.76
N ASN A 192 -11.74 -27.00 -14.51
CA ASN A 192 -12.00 -27.64 -15.79
C ASN A 192 -11.19 -26.91 -16.87
N TYR A 193 -9.94 -27.35 -17.03
CA TYR A 193 -9.03 -26.86 -18.06
C TYR A 193 -9.50 -27.19 -19.50
N PRO A 194 -9.06 -26.43 -20.51
CA PRO A 194 -8.15 -25.28 -20.41
C PRO A 194 -8.84 -24.01 -19.90
N ILE A 195 -8.07 -23.18 -19.20
CA ILE A 195 -8.45 -21.79 -18.88
C ILE A 195 -7.46 -20.84 -19.54
N THR A 196 -7.80 -19.56 -19.65
CA THR A 196 -6.86 -18.53 -20.10
C THR A 196 -6.48 -17.68 -18.91
N LEU A 197 -5.21 -17.30 -18.78
CA LEU A 197 -4.78 -16.21 -17.91
C LEU A 197 -4.27 -15.05 -18.76
N VAL A 198 -4.47 -13.84 -18.27
CA VAL A 198 -4.04 -12.57 -18.83
C VAL A 198 -3.13 -11.89 -17.81
N GLU A 199 -1.98 -11.40 -18.24
CA GLU A 199 -1.07 -10.59 -17.42
C GLU A 199 -1.19 -9.11 -17.81
N GLY A 200 -0.80 -8.20 -16.90
CA GLY A 200 -1.12 -6.76 -16.93
C GLY A 200 -0.84 -6.03 -18.25
N GLU A 201 0.20 -6.40 -19.01
CA GLU A 201 0.51 -5.78 -20.30
C GLU A 201 -0.31 -6.36 -21.48
N GLY A 202 -1.31 -7.21 -21.18
CA GLY A 202 -2.18 -7.84 -22.17
C GLY A 202 -1.63 -9.16 -22.74
N PHE A 203 -0.54 -9.69 -22.18
CA PHE A 203 -0.06 -11.03 -22.51
C PHE A 203 -1.10 -12.08 -22.09
N THR A 204 -1.40 -13.04 -22.97
CA THR A 204 -2.39 -14.10 -22.68
C THR A 204 -1.78 -15.48 -22.85
N GLN A 205 -2.10 -16.39 -21.93
CA GLN A 205 -1.64 -17.77 -21.97
C GLN A 205 -2.78 -18.74 -21.66
N GLN A 206 -2.90 -19.81 -22.48
CA GLN A 206 -3.73 -20.95 -22.13
C GLN A 206 -3.03 -21.86 -21.11
N ILE A 207 -3.76 -22.17 -20.05
CA ILE A 207 -3.35 -23.04 -18.97
C ILE A 207 -4.11 -24.36 -19.07
N THR A 208 -3.39 -25.48 -19.03
CA THR A 208 -3.96 -26.81 -19.30
C THR A 208 -3.99 -27.75 -18.09
N ASN A 209 -3.34 -27.38 -16.98
CA ASN A 209 -3.28 -28.16 -15.74
C ASN A 209 -2.76 -27.31 -14.57
N ASN A 210 -2.84 -27.85 -13.35
CA ASN A 210 -2.39 -27.20 -12.12
C ASN A 210 -0.91 -26.81 -12.13
N ALA A 211 -0.03 -27.61 -12.75
CA ALA A 211 1.40 -27.32 -12.80
C ALA A 211 1.70 -26.10 -13.67
N ALA A 212 1.04 -26.00 -14.84
CA ALA A 212 1.12 -24.84 -15.71
C ALA A 212 0.51 -23.59 -15.05
N LEU A 213 -0.59 -23.75 -14.31
CA LEU A 213 -1.24 -22.67 -13.58
C LEU A 213 -0.33 -22.11 -12.49
N GLN A 214 0.26 -23.00 -11.69
CA GLN A 214 1.19 -22.64 -10.64
C GLN A 214 2.43 -21.96 -11.22
N SER A 215 3.04 -22.53 -12.27
CA SER A 215 4.19 -21.92 -12.92
C SER A 215 3.90 -20.53 -13.48
N PHE A 216 2.70 -20.32 -14.03
CA PHE A 216 2.29 -18.99 -14.51
C PHE A 216 2.18 -17.99 -13.35
N ILE A 217 1.45 -18.35 -12.29
CA ILE A 217 1.27 -17.47 -11.13
C ILE A 217 2.59 -17.25 -10.40
N ASP A 218 3.49 -18.22 -10.33
CA ASP A 218 4.81 -18.03 -9.70
C ASP A 218 5.69 -17.10 -10.55
N THR A 219 5.64 -17.23 -11.89
CA THR A 219 6.46 -16.41 -12.80
C THR A 219 6.00 -14.95 -12.83
N PHE A 220 4.69 -14.73 -12.97
CA PHE A 220 4.11 -13.40 -13.16
C PHE A 220 3.59 -12.80 -11.85
N GLY A 221 3.24 -13.62 -10.85
CA GLY A 221 2.72 -13.16 -9.55
C GLY A 221 3.82 -12.58 -8.67
N ASP A 222 5.05 -13.08 -8.77
CA ASP A 222 6.23 -12.48 -8.12
C ASP A 222 6.68 -11.18 -8.83
N GLN A 223 6.25 -10.99 -10.09
CA GLN A 223 6.40 -9.75 -10.85
C GLN A 223 5.28 -8.75 -10.57
N CYS A 224 4.17 -9.16 -9.94
CA CYS A 224 3.18 -8.21 -9.40
C CYS A 224 3.74 -7.37 -8.24
N SER A 225 4.97 -7.66 -7.80
CA SER A 225 5.79 -6.90 -6.85
C SER A 225 7.02 -6.25 -7.49
N SER A 226 7.10 -6.06 -8.82
CA SER A 226 8.16 -5.18 -9.34
C SER A 226 7.90 -3.78 -8.83
N CYS A 227 8.65 -3.36 -7.82
CA CYS A 227 8.63 -1.98 -7.44
C CYS A 227 9.15 -1.16 -8.63
N ASP A 228 8.34 -0.27 -9.20
CA ASP A 228 8.82 0.67 -10.25
C ASP A 228 9.71 1.79 -9.64
N ASN A 229 10.19 1.56 -8.41
CA ASN A 229 11.22 2.36 -7.79
C ASN A 229 12.54 2.08 -8.49
N GLN A 230 13.02 3.08 -9.21
CA GLN A 230 14.28 3.04 -9.95
C GLN A 230 15.53 2.85 -9.07
N GLY A 231 15.35 2.71 -7.75
CA GLY A 231 16.43 2.43 -6.81
C GLY A 231 17.37 3.63 -6.60
N ILE A 232 16.89 4.84 -6.89
CA ILE A 232 17.71 6.04 -6.88
C ILE A 232 17.97 6.45 -5.43
N LEU A 233 19.20 6.23 -4.97
CA LEU A 233 19.67 6.64 -3.64
C LEU A 233 18.76 6.11 -2.51
N ILE A 234 18.39 4.84 -2.60
CA ILE A 234 17.64 4.11 -1.55
C ILE A 234 18.55 3.18 -0.73
N ASP A 235 19.84 3.52 -0.64
CA ASP A 235 20.86 2.74 0.06
C ASP A 235 20.53 2.54 1.56
N ASN A 236 21.24 1.62 2.23
CA ASN A 236 21.01 1.24 3.64
C ASN A 236 21.10 2.39 4.67
N ASP A 237 21.59 3.56 4.28
CA ASP A 237 21.66 4.74 5.12
C ASP A 237 20.48 5.70 4.96
N LEU A 238 19.57 5.44 4.00
CA LEU A 238 18.26 6.07 3.90
C LEU A 238 17.39 5.62 5.09
N ILE A 239 16.83 6.58 5.81
CA ILE A 239 16.13 6.35 7.08
C ILE A 239 14.73 6.96 7.18
N LEU A 240 14.34 7.71 6.16
CA LEU A 240 12.97 8.14 5.94
C LEU A 240 12.82 8.37 4.45
N TYR A 241 11.77 7.84 3.86
CA TYR A 241 11.39 8.18 2.50
C TYR A 241 9.88 8.25 2.35
N ILE A 242 9.36 9.47 2.14
CA ILE A 242 7.94 9.74 1.94
C ILE A 242 7.75 10.38 0.55
N PRO A 243 7.37 9.59 -0.47
CA PRO A 243 7.08 10.07 -1.82
C PRO A 243 5.68 10.69 -1.98
N PHE A 244 4.79 10.51 -1.00
CA PHE A 244 3.40 10.95 -1.09
C PHE A 244 2.59 10.38 -2.25
N ALA A 245 2.76 9.10 -2.56
CA ALA A 245 2.08 8.40 -3.64
C ALA A 245 0.69 7.89 -3.24
N ASN A 246 -0.33 8.75 -3.27
CA ASN A 246 -1.70 8.51 -2.79
C ASN A 246 -1.83 8.23 -1.29
N GLU A 247 -0.72 8.17 -0.55
CA GLU A 247 -0.69 7.95 0.89
C GLU A 247 0.48 8.71 1.55
N VAL A 248 0.41 8.86 2.86
CA VAL A 248 1.54 9.36 3.66
C VAL A 248 2.22 8.16 4.31
N ALA A 249 3.07 7.48 3.54
CA ALA A 249 3.83 6.33 4.00
C ALA A 249 5.33 6.61 3.99
N ASP A 250 6.03 6.16 5.04
CA ASP A 250 7.47 6.02 5.02
C ASP A 250 7.83 4.66 4.44
N LEU A 251 8.37 4.65 3.21
CA LEU A 251 8.70 3.43 2.49
C LEU A 251 9.88 2.67 3.09
N THR A 252 10.70 3.29 3.95
CA THR A 252 11.73 2.58 4.72
C THR A 252 11.12 1.70 5.81
N GLY A 253 9.86 1.96 6.19
CA GLY A 253 9.17 1.27 7.26
C GLY A 253 9.69 1.61 8.66
N PHE A 254 10.54 2.63 8.82
CA PHE A 254 11.14 3.00 10.10
C PHE A 254 10.29 3.99 10.90
N SER A 255 9.28 4.61 10.29
CA SER A 255 8.27 5.43 10.93
C SER A 255 6.86 5.11 10.41
N THR A 256 5.85 5.49 11.18
CA THR A 256 4.46 5.56 10.71
C THR A 256 4.02 7.01 10.87
N PRO A 257 4.08 7.83 9.80
CA PRO A 257 3.69 9.23 9.88
C PRO A 257 2.22 9.37 10.33
N VAL A 258 1.95 10.32 11.21
CA VAL A 258 0.57 10.63 11.63
C VAL A 258 0.08 11.82 10.81
N VAL A 259 -1.04 11.60 10.13
CA VAL A 259 -1.75 12.58 9.31
C VAL A 259 -2.89 13.20 10.15
N PRO A 260 -3.15 14.51 10.07
CA PRO A 260 -4.24 15.13 10.81
C PRO A 260 -5.60 14.84 10.16
N ASP A 261 -6.64 14.72 10.99
CA ASP A 261 -8.00 14.30 10.58
C ASP A 261 -8.72 15.24 9.60
N GLN A 262 -8.21 16.46 9.35
CA GLN A 262 -8.87 17.50 8.53
C GLN A 262 -7.86 18.36 7.74
N GLY A 263 -8.25 18.77 6.52
CA GLY A 263 -7.61 19.88 5.80
C GLY A 263 -6.34 19.55 5.00
N VAL A 264 -6.09 18.27 4.73
CA VAL A 264 -4.96 17.79 3.93
C VAL A 264 -5.44 16.95 2.76
N GLY A 265 -4.71 16.97 1.66
CA GLY A 265 -5.05 16.22 0.45
C GLY A 265 -3.84 16.05 -0.45
N PHE A 266 -3.97 15.16 -1.44
CA PHE A 266 -2.93 14.94 -2.42
C PHE A 266 -3.14 15.82 -3.66
N VAL A 267 -2.06 16.31 -4.22
CA VAL A 267 -2.04 17.11 -5.46
C VAL A 267 -1.04 16.49 -6.43
N ALA A 268 -0.98 17.04 -7.64
CA ALA A 268 0.05 16.63 -8.59
C ALA A 268 1.45 17.09 -8.13
N ASP A 269 2.45 16.25 -8.35
CA ASP A 269 3.85 16.57 -8.07
C ASP A 269 4.47 17.50 -9.13
N ARG A 270 5.80 17.63 -9.11
CA ARG A 270 6.57 18.44 -10.07
C ARG A 270 6.57 17.91 -11.50
N SER A 271 6.25 16.64 -11.71
CA SER A 271 6.18 16.00 -13.03
C SER A 271 4.74 15.82 -13.52
N GLY A 272 3.76 16.25 -12.72
CA GLY A 272 2.34 16.18 -13.05
C GLY A 272 1.70 14.83 -12.72
N ASN A 273 2.39 13.96 -11.98
CA ASN A 273 1.81 12.71 -11.53
C ASN A 273 0.70 13.03 -10.52
N PRO A 274 -0.54 12.54 -10.74
CA PRO A 274 -1.65 12.85 -9.86
C PRO A 274 -1.42 12.23 -8.48
N ASN A 275 -1.83 12.97 -7.44
CA ASN A 275 -1.76 12.55 -6.05
C ASN A 275 -0.36 12.11 -5.56
N ALA A 276 0.70 12.68 -6.10
CA ALA A 276 2.09 12.36 -5.77
C ALA A 276 2.77 13.44 -4.90
N ALA A 277 2.00 14.41 -4.39
CA ALA A 277 2.49 15.43 -3.49
C ALA A 277 1.44 15.76 -2.42
N PHE A 278 1.88 16.23 -1.27
CA PHE A 278 0.99 16.47 -0.14
C PHE A 278 0.71 17.97 0.06
N SER A 279 -0.58 18.31 0.23
CA SER A 279 -1.05 19.69 0.31
C SER A 279 -1.36 20.16 1.72
N PHE A 280 -0.76 21.29 2.08
CA PHE A 280 -0.96 22.04 3.32
C PHE A 280 -1.86 23.26 3.05
N LEU A 281 -3.17 23.13 3.33
CA LEU A 281 -4.19 24.12 2.93
C LEU A 281 -4.40 25.28 3.91
N SER A 282 -4.14 25.10 5.21
CA SER A 282 -4.29 26.16 6.22
C SER A 282 -3.19 26.13 7.28
N ALA A 283 -2.65 27.30 7.60
CA ALA A 283 -1.60 27.45 8.60
C ALA A 283 -2.06 26.99 10.00
N GLY A 284 -1.29 26.11 10.62
CA GLY A 284 -1.35 25.79 12.06
C GLY A 284 -2.04 24.49 12.45
N THR A 285 -2.87 23.89 11.60
CA THR A 285 -3.64 22.67 11.94
C THR A 285 -3.29 21.44 11.11
N ASN A 286 -2.59 21.61 9.99
CA ASN A 286 -2.44 20.56 8.96
C ASN A 286 -1.01 20.01 8.93
N THR A 287 -0.47 19.55 10.06
CA THR A 287 0.91 19.08 10.16
C THR A 287 1.03 17.57 10.06
N LEU A 288 2.10 17.05 9.43
CA LEU A 288 2.44 15.63 9.51
C LEU A 288 3.43 15.39 10.64
N GLN A 289 3.12 14.45 11.53
CA GLN A 289 4.05 14.05 12.58
C GLN A 289 4.86 12.84 12.11
N ILE A 290 6.18 12.94 12.10
CA ILE A 290 7.09 11.82 11.93
C ILE A 290 7.48 11.31 13.31
N ASN A 291 7.18 10.05 13.59
CA ASN A 291 7.51 9.43 14.86
C ASN A 291 8.99 9.06 14.90
N ALA A 292 9.68 9.45 15.98
CA ALA A 292 11.05 9.03 16.23
C ALA A 292 11.09 7.55 16.65
N THR A 293 11.97 6.78 16.02
CA THR A 293 12.27 5.37 16.31
C THR A 293 13.77 5.16 16.44
N ALA A 294 14.20 3.99 16.91
CA ALA A 294 15.62 3.68 16.98
C ALA A 294 16.27 3.65 15.58
N GLN A 295 15.50 3.24 14.58
CA GLN A 295 15.93 3.04 13.20
C GLN A 295 16.07 4.37 12.45
N ASN A 296 15.12 5.31 12.62
CA ASN A 296 15.19 6.62 11.95
C ASN A 296 15.94 7.69 12.74
N ASN A 297 16.39 7.39 13.96
CA ASN A 297 17.17 8.32 14.74
C ASN A 297 18.62 8.47 14.22
N TRP A 298 19.01 9.70 13.90
CA TRP A 298 20.35 10.06 13.41
C TRP A 298 21.26 10.73 14.47
N LEU A 299 20.96 10.55 15.78
CA LEU A 299 21.86 10.94 16.87
C LEU A 299 23.25 10.28 16.72
N GLN A 300 24.32 11.08 16.82
CA GLN A 300 25.72 10.64 16.73
C GLN A 300 26.16 10.09 15.36
N SER A 301 25.53 10.53 14.27
CA SER A 301 26.05 10.26 12.93
C SER A 301 27.25 11.18 12.61
N ASP A 302 28.23 10.68 11.85
CA ASP A 302 29.34 11.47 11.30
C ASP A 302 28.87 12.49 10.23
N GLY A 303 27.56 12.55 9.98
CA GLY A 303 26.90 13.43 9.04
C GLY A 303 25.48 12.97 8.75
N PHE A 304 24.65 13.86 8.21
CA PHE A 304 23.29 13.54 7.76
C PHE A 304 22.91 14.38 6.55
N THR A 305 21.85 13.96 5.86
CA THR A 305 21.22 14.76 4.80
C THR A 305 19.71 14.74 4.94
N ILE A 306 19.10 15.90 4.74
CA ILE A 306 17.65 16.06 4.59
C ILE A 306 17.40 16.63 3.20
N SER A 307 16.57 15.97 2.42
CA SER A 307 16.14 16.38 1.07
C SER A 307 14.62 16.45 1.04
N LEU A 308 14.09 17.51 0.44
CA LEU A 308 12.66 17.62 0.14
C LEU A 308 12.41 18.52 -1.07
N TRP A 309 11.28 18.33 -1.71
CA TRP A 309 10.70 19.27 -2.66
C TRP A 309 9.60 20.07 -1.99
N PHE A 310 9.52 21.35 -2.31
CA PHE A 310 8.45 22.22 -1.84
C PHE A 310 7.91 23.11 -2.95
N ASN A 311 6.62 23.42 -2.87
CA ASN A 311 5.96 24.42 -3.68
C ASN A 311 5.23 25.40 -2.78
N ARG A 312 5.70 26.64 -2.73
CA ARG A 312 5.15 27.65 -1.83
C ARG A 312 3.90 28.29 -2.41
N GLN A 313 2.83 28.32 -1.61
CA GLN A 313 1.54 28.94 -1.97
C GLN A 313 1.20 30.17 -1.12
N ASN A 314 1.93 30.44 -0.03
CA ASN A 314 1.65 31.59 0.84
C ASN A 314 2.13 32.93 0.25
N PRO A 315 1.21 33.87 -0.09
CA PRO A 315 1.58 35.17 -0.60
C PRO A 315 1.93 36.19 0.49
N GLN A 316 1.86 35.85 1.79
CA GLN A 316 2.16 36.77 2.87
C GLN A 316 3.68 36.85 3.10
N VAL A 317 4.26 38.05 3.01
CA VAL A 317 5.73 38.27 3.15
C VAL A 317 6.23 38.13 4.59
N PHE A 318 5.35 38.28 5.59
CA PHE A 318 5.70 38.25 7.01
C PHE A 318 5.32 36.93 7.70
N ASP A 319 4.64 36.05 6.97
CA ASP A 319 4.30 34.74 7.50
C ASP A 319 5.56 33.88 7.54
N PHE A 320 5.71 33.22 8.68
CA PHE A 320 6.79 32.31 8.95
C PHE A 320 6.25 30.88 8.85
N GLU A 321 6.88 30.08 7.99
CA GLU A 321 6.40 28.74 7.60
C GLU A 321 7.50 27.72 7.87
N ARG A 322 7.18 26.60 8.53
CA ARG A 322 8.13 25.53 8.84
C ARG A 322 7.88 24.36 7.91
N LEU A 323 8.89 23.99 7.12
CA LEU A 323 8.82 22.82 6.24
C LEU A 323 9.08 21.55 7.04
N LEU A 324 10.10 21.58 7.92
CA LEU A 324 10.45 20.51 8.84
C LEU A 324 10.95 21.12 10.15
N VAL A 325 10.44 20.65 11.29
CA VAL A 325 10.92 21.06 12.61
C VAL A 325 11.00 19.87 13.55
N ASN A 326 12.07 19.79 14.34
CA ASN A 326 12.17 18.93 15.51
C ASN A 326 12.80 19.70 16.69
N GLU A 327 13.16 19.01 17.77
CA GLU A 327 13.71 19.65 18.97
C GLU A 327 15.06 20.35 18.74
N GLN A 328 15.82 19.98 17.70
CA GLN A 328 17.20 20.44 17.49
C GLN A 328 17.42 21.14 16.15
N PHE A 329 16.44 21.08 15.25
CA PHE A 329 16.59 21.49 13.87
C PHE A 329 15.28 22.06 13.33
N GLU A 330 15.39 23.10 12.52
CA GLU A 330 14.28 23.73 11.81
C GLU A 330 14.73 24.10 10.40
N LEU A 331 14.00 23.61 9.39
CA LEU A 331 14.07 24.09 8.01
C LEU A 331 12.79 24.87 7.72
N SER A 332 12.95 26.15 7.45
CA SER A 332 11.85 27.12 7.39
C SER A 332 11.95 28.05 6.19
N LEU A 333 10.83 28.67 5.87
CA LEU A 333 10.71 29.77 4.92
C LEU A 333 10.37 31.06 5.67
N GLY A 334 10.98 32.16 5.26
CA GLY A 334 10.71 33.49 5.80
C GLY A 334 11.87 34.03 6.64
N ASN A 335 11.59 35.01 7.51
CA ASN A 335 12.57 35.52 8.45
C ASN A 335 11.93 35.86 9.80
N GLN A 336 12.48 35.29 10.89
CA GLN A 336 12.04 35.51 12.26
C GLN A 336 12.25 36.95 12.77
N PHE A 337 12.98 37.81 12.02
CA PHE A 337 13.32 39.17 12.41
C PHE A 337 12.56 40.27 11.67
N ASN A 338 11.36 39.98 11.15
CA ASN A 338 10.44 40.99 10.60
C ASN A 338 11.02 41.77 9.37
N GLN A 339 11.94 41.16 8.64
CA GLN A 339 12.41 41.66 7.35
C GLN A 339 11.65 40.97 6.22
N GLU A 340 11.48 41.62 5.08
CA GLU A 340 10.76 41.13 3.88
C GLU A 340 11.50 39.98 3.15
N ILE A 341 12.05 39.03 3.89
CA ILE A 341 12.88 37.94 3.37
C ILE A 341 12.03 36.68 3.38
N ARG A 342 11.83 36.12 2.18
CA ARG A 342 11.03 34.92 1.88
C ARG A 342 11.88 33.67 1.66
N SER A 343 13.12 33.72 2.14
CA SER A 343 14.15 32.75 1.81
C SER A 343 14.04 31.50 2.67
N PRO A 344 14.41 30.32 2.14
CA PRO A 344 14.75 29.17 2.97
C PRO A 344 15.88 29.52 3.95
N PHE A 345 15.78 29.00 5.16
CA PHE A 345 16.84 29.06 6.14
C PHE A 345 16.79 27.86 7.09
N VAL A 346 17.95 27.59 7.69
CA VAL A 346 18.11 26.54 8.70
C VAL A 346 18.43 27.15 10.05
N LEU A 347 17.73 26.68 11.08
CA LEU A 347 18.13 26.79 12.48
C LEU A 347 18.52 25.42 12.98
N ALA A 348 19.55 25.39 13.80
CA ALA A 348 19.91 24.19 14.53
C ALA A 348 20.51 24.58 15.88
N THR A 349 20.32 23.75 16.89
CA THR A 349 21.01 23.90 18.16
C THR A 349 22.51 23.92 17.93
N GLY A 350 23.18 24.95 18.46
CA GLY A 350 24.61 25.15 18.26
C GLY A 350 24.96 26.18 17.17
N LEU A 351 24.02 26.56 16.31
CA LEU A 351 24.24 27.69 15.40
C LEU A 351 24.06 29.03 16.12
N SER A 352 25.02 29.94 15.92
CA SER A 352 24.97 31.30 16.48
C SER A 352 24.06 32.24 15.69
N THR A 353 23.87 31.96 14.40
CA THR A 353 22.98 32.69 13.49
C THR A 353 22.33 31.71 12.52
N PRO A 354 21.13 32.03 11.98
CA PRO A 354 20.47 31.17 11.01
C PRO A 354 21.29 31.06 9.72
N LEU A 355 21.30 29.87 9.11
CA LEU A 355 21.93 29.65 7.80
C LEU A 355 20.90 29.94 6.70
N TYR A 356 20.98 31.11 6.09
CA TYR A 356 20.06 31.53 5.01
C TYR A 356 20.54 31.09 3.64
N ASP A 357 19.60 30.81 2.73
CA ASP A 357 19.85 30.82 1.29
C ASP A 357 20.20 32.25 0.85
N THR A 358 21.46 32.50 0.52
CA THR A 358 21.93 33.85 0.19
C THR A 358 21.53 34.30 -1.22
N GLY A 359 21.27 33.36 -2.13
CA GLY A 359 20.90 33.66 -3.51
C GLY A 359 19.53 34.35 -3.59
N TRP A 360 18.56 33.88 -2.82
CA TRP A 360 17.24 34.53 -2.73
C TRP A 360 17.25 35.81 -1.91
N VAL A 361 18.07 35.87 -0.84
CA VAL A 361 18.23 37.10 -0.04
C VAL A 361 18.86 38.24 -0.86
N GLN A 362 19.91 37.97 -1.62
CA GLN A 362 20.65 38.99 -2.37
C GLN A 362 20.03 39.32 -3.73
N GLY A 363 19.34 38.36 -4.36
CA GLY A 363 18.73 38.54 -5.67
C GLY A 363 17.50 39.44 -5.69
N GLY A 364 16.97 39.85 -4.53
CA GLY A 364 15.70 40.57 -4.44
C GLY A 364 14.49 39.77 -4.97
N MET A 365 14.69 38.47 -5.25
CA MET A 365 13.64 37.56 -5.65
C MET A 365 12.75 37.32 -4.44
N LEU A 366 11.50 37.76 -4.56
CA LEU A 366 10.47 37.60 -3.54
C LEU A 366 9.94 36.15 -3.46
N GLY A 367 10.79 35.13 -3.64
CA GLY A 367 10.43 33.70 -3.64
C GLY A 367 9.32 33.36 -4.65
N GLU A 368 9.62 32.58 -5.68
CA GLU A 368 8.64 32.28 -6.71
C GLU A 368 7.50 31.43 -6.11
N LEU A 369 6.29 32.00 -6.10
CA LEU A 369 5.09 31.28 -5.70
C LEU A 369 4.71 30.29 -6.80
N ASN A 370 4.08 29.19 -6.40
CA ASN A 370 3.55 28.19 -7.31
C ASN A 370 4.62 27.46 -8.15
N GLN A 371 5.87 27.45 -7.68
CA GLN A 371 6.96 26.72 -8.32
C GLN A 371 7.58 25.70 -7.37
N TRP A 372 7.97 24.57 -7.94
CA TRP A 372 8.68 23.51 -7.24
C TRP A 372 10.16 23.88 -7.13
N HIS A 373 10.68 23.79 -5.91
CA HIS A 373 12.10 23.94 -5.62
C HIS A 373 12.57 22.76 -4.76
N HIS A 374 13.82 22.35 -4.99
CA HIS A 374 14.46 21.27 -4.24
C HIS A 374 15.36 21.87 -3.17
N LEU A 375 15.17 21.48 -1.91
CA LEU A 375 16.05 21.88 -0.81
C LEU A 375 16.78 20.67 -0.26
N VAL A 376 18.10 20.83 -0.10
CA VAL A 376 18.93 19.83 0.56
C VAL A 376 19.76 20.50 1.64
N VAL A 377 19.69 19.94 2.85
CA VAL A 377 20.54 20.31 3.97
C VAL A 377 21.49 19.16 4.25
N VAL A 378 22.79 19.42 4.19
CA VAL A 378 23.84 18.42 4.42
C VAL A 378 24.66 18.82 5.63
N TYR A 379 24.90 17.90 6.55
CA TYR A 379 25.90 18.01 7.59
C TYR A 379 26.95 16.92 7.40
N ASN A 380 28.23 17.29 7.37
CA ASN A 380 29.33 16.35 7.14
C ASN A 380 30.19 16.06 8.39
N GLY A 381 29.66 16.36 9.59
CA GLY A 381 30.39 16.22 10.85
C GLY A 381 31.13 17.48 11.30
N GLU A 382 31.37 18.44 10.41
CA GLU A 382 32.07 19.69 10.73
C GLU A 382 31.40 20.95 10.16
N THR A 383 30.58 20.78 9.13
CA THR A 383 30.04 21.89 8.34
C THR A 383 28.62 21.55 7.90
N LEU A 384 27.74 22.54 8.04
CA LEU A 384 26.37 22.50 7.55
C LEU A 384 26.30 23.23 6.21
N TYR A 385 25.59 22.66 5.25
CA TYR A 385 25.43 23.17 3.90
C TYR A 385 23.95 23.26 3.56
N LEU A 386 23.54 24.33 2.87
CA LEU A 386 22.20 24.51 2.33
C LEU A 386 22.28 24.63 0.81
N TYR A 387 21.64 23.70 0.12
CA TYR A 387 21.51 23.68 -1.33
C TYR A 387 20.06 24.00 -1.71
N ARG A 388 19.91 24.67 -2.85
CA ARG A 388 18.63 24.87 -3.54
C ARG A 388 18.82 24.56 -5.01
N ASP A 389 17.92 23.73 -5.55
CA ASP A 389 17.88 23.36 -6.97
C ASP A 389 19.26 22.83 -7.46
N GLY A 390 19.86 21.94 -6.67
CA GLY A 390 21.21 21.40 -6.90
C GLY A 390 22.39 22.33 -6.58
N VAL A 391 22.17 23.63 -6.37
CA VAL A 391 23.24 24.62 -6.20
C VAL A 391 23.46 24.99 -4.74
N LEU A 392 24.71 24.97 -4.27
CA LEU A 392 25.09 25.42 -2.93
C LEU A 392 24.77 26.91 -2.74
N GLN A 393 23.92 27.24 -1.77
CA GLN A 393 23.51 28.62 -1.47
C GLN A 393 24.27 29.21 -0.29
N SER A 394 24.61 28.38 0.70
CA SER A 394 25.31 28.82 1.90
C SER A 394 25.89 27.66 2.69
N THR A 395 26.86 27.96 3.53
CA THR A 395 27.47 27.00 4.45
C THR A 395 27.96 27.69 5.71
N THR A 396 28.02 26.95 6.82
CA THR A 396 28.61 27.40 8.08
C THR A 396 29.31 26.25 8.79
N ALA A 397 30.44 26.56 9.43
CA ALA A 397 31.07 25.62 10.34
C ALA A 397 30.12 25.32 11.52
N MET A 398 30.04 24.06 11.88
CA MET A 398 29.19 23.55 12.96
C MET A 398 29.84 22.29 13.51
N VAL A 399 30.16 22.27 14.80
CA VAL A 399 31.01 21.20 15.36
C VAL A 399 30.19 20.08 16.00
N GLU A 400 29.00 20.39 16.54
CA GLU A 400 28.16 19.37 17.19
C GLU A 400 26.67 19.68 17.05
N PHE A 401 25.89 18.61 16.82
CA PHE A 401 24.47 18.55 17.17
C PHE A 401 24.35 17.91 18.55
N SER A 402 23.74 18.60 19.51
CA SER A 402 23.50 18.09 20.88
C SER A 402 22.00 17.84 21.10
N GLY A 403 21.53 16.70 21.64
CA GLY A 403 20.10 16.54 21.98
C GLY A 403 19.54 15.10 22.02
N SER A 404 18.21 14.98 22.14
CA SER A 404 17.38 13.74 22.07
C SER A 404 17.01 13.36 20.62
N MET A 405 16.41 12.17 20.45
CA MET A 405 16.23 11.47 19.16
C MET A 405 15.80 12.39 18.02
N LEU A 406 16.58 12.38 16.96
CA LEU A 406 16.41 13.32 15.87
C LEU A 406 15.62 12.76 14.67
N GLY A 407 15.21 11.49 14.74
CA GLY A 407 14.47 10.81 13.67
C GLY A 407 12.99 11.16 13.57
N GLY A 408 12.48 11.93 14.54
CA GLY A 408 11.12 12.45 14.52
C GLY A 408 11.09 13.94 14.21
N GLY A 409 9.89 14.43 13.90
CA GLY A 409 9.70 15.84 13.59
C GLY A 409 8.28 16.12 13.12
N VAL A 410 8.05 17.37 12.75
CA VAL A 410 6.79 17.87 12.23
C VAL A 410 7.04 18.48 10.86
N LEU A 411 6.31 18.02 9.85
CA LEU A 411 6.32 18.63 8.52
C LEU A 411 5.18 19.63 8.37
N GLY A 412 5.48 20.74 7.68
CA GLY A 412 4.50 21.71 7.20
C GLY A 412 3.78 22.53 8.29
N GLN A 413 4.41 22.77 9.44
CA GLN A 413 3.84 23.63 10.48
C GLN A 413 3.72 25.09 10.02
N ASN A 414 2.49 25.61 10.02
CA ASN A 414 2.12 26.92 9.44
C ASN A 414 2.44 27.07 7.95
N PHE A 415 2.85 26.00 7.28
CA PHE A 415 3.16 26.02 5.86
C PHE A 415 1.86 26.02 5.06
N ARG A 416 1.83 26.86 4.02
CA ARG A 416 0.79 26.81 3.00
C ARG A 416 1.46 26.55 1.66
N GLY A 417 1.30 25.33 1.17
CA GLY A 417 1.98 24.86 -0.02
C GLY A 417 1.91 23.35 -0.18
N TYR A 418 2.78 22.85 -1.05
CA TYR A 418 2.90 21.42 -1.34
C TYR A 418 4.29 20.94 -0.93
N LEU A 419 4.37 19.74 -0.35
CA LEU A 419 5.62 19.03 -0.14
C LEU A 419 5.63 17.75 -0.95
N ASP A 420 6.81 17.35 -1.38
CA ASP A 420 7.02 16.14 -2.15
C ASP A 420 8.39 15.52 -1.81
N ASP A 421 8.52 14.21 -2.00
CA ASP A 421 9.80 13.50 -2.08
C ASP A 421 10.73 13.68 -0.86
N ILE A 422 10.19 13.53 0.35
CA ILE A 422 10.95 13.71 1.60
C ILE A 422 11.91 12.55 1.77
N ARG A 423 13.22 12.83 1.82
CA ARG A 423 14.27 11.83 2.08
C ARG A 423 15.20 12.27 3.21
N MET A 424 15.57 11.33 4.06
CA MET A 424 16.51 11.53 5.15
C MET A 424 17.59 10.46 5.15
N TYR A 425 18.85 10.87 5.27
CA TYR A 425 20.01 9.98 5.22
C TYR A 425 20.87 10.11 6.46
N LYS A 426 21.45 8.99 6.90
CA LYS A 426 22.47 8.91 7.96
C LYS A 426 23.90 9.19 7.46
N ARG A 427 24.03 9.90 6.34
CA ARG A 427 25.30 10.36 5.80
C ARG A 427 25.17 11.71 5.11
N ALA A 428 26.31 12.35 4.88
CA ALA A 428 26.41 13.48 3.97
C ALA A 428 26.34 12.99 2.52
N LEU A 429 25.33 13.45 1.77
CA LEU A 429 25.30 13.29 0.32
C LEU A 429 26.34 14.21 -0.33
N ASN A 430 26.97 13.73 -1.39
CA ASN A 430 27.88 14.52 -2.22
C ASN A 430 27.13 15.28 -3.33
N GLN A 431 27.82 16.20 -4.01
CA GLN A 431 27.21 17.02 -5.07
C GLN A 431 26.54 16.20 -6.18
N GLN A 432 27.12 15.09 -6.62
CA GLN A 432 26.55 14.27 -7.70
C GLN A 432 25.24 13.60 -7.25
N GLU A 433 25.15 13.18 -5.99
CA GLU A 433 23.94 12.59 -5.42
C GLU A 433 22.84 13.65 -5.25
N ILE A 434 23.21 14.86 -4.85
CA ILE A 434 22.31 16.01 -4.80
C ILE A 434 21.77 16.34 -6.20
N ASP A 435 22.65 16.40 -7.21
CA ASP A 435 22.25 16.62 -8.60
C ASP A 435 21.33 15.51 -9.10
N THR A 436 21.57 14.26 -8.69
CA THR A 436 20.72 13.12 -9.03
C THR A 436 19.31 13.32 -8.47
N LEU A 437 19.17 13.63 -7.18
CA LEU A 437 17.87 13.90 -6.54
C LEU A 437 17.15 15.11 -7.16
N PHE A 438 17.90 16.15 -7.55
CA PHE A 438 17.33 17.34 -8.21
C PHE A 438 16.83 17.03 -9.63
N SER A 439 17.57 16.21 -10.38
CA SER A 439 17.24 15.84 -11.76
C SER A 439 16.18 14.75 -11.89
N MET A 440 15.86 14.09 -10.78
CA MET A 440 14.88 13.01 -10.73
C MET A 440 13.48 13.58 -10.96
N ASP A 441 12.73 12.97 -11.86
CA ASP A 441 11.31 13.26 -12.05
C ASP A 441 10.52 13.01 -10.75
N GLY A 442 9.37 13.66 -10.62
CA GLY A 442 8.42 13.43 -9.53
C GLY A 442 8.17 11.95 -9.33
N ASP A 443 8.39 11.49 -8.10
CA ASP A 443 8.44 10.08 -7.79
C ASP A 443 7.20 9.67 -6.98
N ALA A 444 6.31 8.91 -7.61
CA ALA A 444 5.08 8.37 -7.03
C ALA A 444 5.25 6.91 -6.58
N ASN A 445 6.43 6.54 -6.08
CA ASN A 445 6.69 5.19 -5.58
C ASN A 445 5.79 4.80 -4.41
N THR A 446 5.29 3.56 -4.43
CA THR A 446 4.53 2.97 -3.31
C THR A 446 5.30 1.83 -2.64
N CYS A 447 6.60 1.70 -2.90
CA CYS A 447 7.43 0.59 -2.45
C CYS A 447 8.94 0.92 -2.50
N MET A 448 9.73 0.11 -1.78
CA MET A 448 11.19 0.04 -1.85
C MET A 448 11.58 -1.44 -1.96
N ASP A 449 12.41 -1.78 -2.94
CA ASP A 449 13.00 -3.13 -3.11
C ASP A 449 14.46 -3.19 -2.63
#